data_AF-A0A1V3WXZ8-F1
#
_entry.id   AF-A0A1V3WXZ8-F1
#
_cell.length_a   1.000
_cell.length_b   1.000
_cell.length_c   1.000
_cell.angle_alpha   90.00
_cell.angle_beta   90.00
_cell.angle_gamma   90.00
#
_symmetry.space_group_name_H-M   'P 1'
#
loop_
_entity.id
_entity.type
_entity.pdbx_description
1 polymer ?
#
loop_
_entity_poly.entity_id
_entity_poly.type
_entity_poly.pdbx_seq_one_letter_code
_entity_poly.pdbx_strand_id
1 'polypeptide(L)'
;MGSGGREEIVEVFDALDAELDRLCELSFEVLTIPERLRALERLERVARRLRAPQHALINQLGAQAGEAELGAKLRSALADRLRITKAEAGRRIDEAADLGPRRALTGEPLAPQLSATAAAQRDGLIGDGHVRVIRGFLAHLPAEVDLPTREAPTPTWPAKPAAIAATSWPSTRSASWTGSTPTGNCASRSGPASAASPSAGRNTTACRASAAI
;
A
#
# COMPACT_ATOMS: atom_id res chain seq x y z
N MET A 1 -10.57 15.12 13.76
CA MET A 1 -9.22 14.75 13.31
C MET A 1 -8.82 15.60 12.12
N GLY A 2 -7.57 16.07 12.09
CA GLY A 2 -6.87 16.50 10.87
C GLY A 2 -7.58 17.52 10.00
N SER A 3 -7.74 18.76 10.48
CA SER A 3 -7.72 19.92 9.57
C SER A 3 -6.27 20.25 9.25
N GLY A 4 -5.57 19.29 8.65
CA GLY A 4 -4.20 19.52 8.20
C GLY A 4 -4.20 20.58 7.12
N GLY A 5 -3.29 21.54 7.25
CA GLY A 5 -3.08 22.52 6.20
C GLY A 5 -2.67 21.82 4.89
N ARG A 6 -2.72 22.54 3.76
CA ARG A 6 -2.17 22.02 2.50
C ARG A 6 -0.73 21.52 2.68
N GLU A 7 0.05 22.22 3.52
CA GLU A 7 1.41 21.88 3.93
C GLU A 7 1.48 20.52 4.64
N GLU A 8 0.76 20.31 5.75
CA GLU A 8 0.72 19.01 6.46
C GLU A 8 0.30 17.84 5.54
N ILE A 9 -0.64 18.07 4.61
CA ILE A 9 -1.04 17.05 3.64
C ILE A 9 0.14 16.69 2.72
N VAL A 10 0.86 17.68 2.19
CA VAL A 10 2.04 17.46 1.33
C VAL A 10 3.16 16.79 2.11
N GLU A 11 3.50 17.27 3.30
CA GLU A 11 4.54 16.68 4.18
C GLU A 11 4.29 15.19 4.47
N VAL A 12 3.02 14.79 4.66
CA VAL A 12 2.66 13.39 4.90
C VAL A 12 2.80 12.53 3.64
N PHE A 13 2.56 13.07 2.44
CA PHE A 13 2.84 12.36 1.18
C PHE A 13 4.36 12.27 0.92
N ASP A 14 5.09 13.37 1.06
CA ASP A 14 6.55 13.40 0.87
C ASP A 14 7.26 12.42 1.84
N ALA A 15 6.80 12.35 3.10
CA ALA A 15 7.30 11.38 4.08
C ALA A 15 6.92 9.93 3.76
N LEU A 16 5.76 9.68 3.15
CA LEU A 16 5.35 8.36 2.69
C LEU A 16 6.24 7.88 1.54
N ASP A 17 6.48 8.74 0.55
CA ASP A 17 7.32 8.44 -0.60
C ASP A 17 8.78 8.20 -0.16
N ALA A 18 9.33 9.05 0.71
CA ALA A 18 10.68 8.88 1.24
C ALA A 18 10.88 7.58 2.05
N GLU A 19 9.87 7.11 2.79
CA GLU A 19 9.93 5.83 3.51
C GLU A 19 9.71 4.62 2.57
N LEU A 20 8.97 4.79 1.47
CA LEU A 20 8.85 3.76 0.43
C LEU A 20 10.15 3.60 -0.36
N ASP A 21 10.83 4.70 -0.72
CA ASP A 21 12.14 4.67 -1.36
C ASP A 21 13.18 3.94 -0.49
N ARG A 22 13.30 4.33 0.79
CA ARG A 22 14.15 3.64 1.78
C ARG A 22 13.85 2.16 1.86
N LEU A 23 12.57 1.77 1.84
CA LEU A 23 12.16 0.36 1.90
C LEU A 23 12.53 -0.43 0.64
N CYS A 24 12.59 0.22 -0.52
CA CYS A 24 13.01 -0.39 -1.78
C CYS A 24 14.54 -0.57 -1.87
N GLU A 25 15.32 0.20 -1.12
CA GLU A 25 16.78 0.08 -1.01
C GLU A 25 17.23 -1.06 -0.06
N LEU A 26 16.32 -1.61 0.76
CA LEU A 26 16.67 -2.65 1.74
C LEU A 26 16.85 -4.05 1.12
N SER A 27 17.94 -4.73 1.50
CA SER A 27 18.05 -6.19 1.33
C SER A 27 17.33 -6.92 2.46
N PHE A 28 16.48 -7.88 2.10
CA PHE A 28 15.79 -8.78 3.03
C PHE A 28 16.56 -10.09 3.28
N GLU A 29 17.83 -10.20 2.86
CA GLU A 29 18.61 -11.44 2.95
C GLU A 29 18.84 -11.91 4.39
N VAL A 30 19.05 -10.97 5.31
CA VAL A 30 19.25 -11.22 6.75
C VAL A 30 17.99 -11.81 7.41
N LEU A 31 16.80 -11.62 6.83
CA LEU A 31 15.55 -12.14 7.39
C LEU A 31 15.41 -13.64 7.16
N THR A 32 15.03 -14.36 8.22
CA THR A 32 14.59 -15.75 8.15
C THR A 32 13.27 -15.88 7.38
N ILE A 33 12.93 -17.07 6.88
CA ILE A 33 11.66 -17.31 6.15
C ILE A 33 10.42 -16.84 6.95
N PRO A 34 10.29 -17.12 8.26
CA PRO A 34 9.15 -16.64 9.04
C PRO A 34 9.10 -15.10 9.16
N GLU A 35 10.25 -14.42 9.22
CA GLU A 35 10.31 -12.95 9.24
C GLU A 35 9.94 -12.34 7.88
N ARG A 36 10.35 -12.96 6.77
CA ARG A 36 9.93 -12.55 5.41
C ARG A 36 8.41 -12.66 5.24
N LEU A 37 7.78 -13.70 5.78
CA LEU A 37 6.32 -13.83 5.78
C LEU A 37 5.65 -12.72 6.59
N ARG A 38 6.12 -12.41 7.80
CA ARG A 38 5.63 -11.27 8.60
C ARG A 38 5.84 -9.92 7.89
N ALA A 39 6.93 -9.76 7.15
CA ALA A 39 7.19 -8.56 6.35
C ALA A 39 6.19 -8.41 5.19
N LEU A 40 5.90 -9.50 4.47
CA LEU A 40 4.85 -9.53 3.43
C LEU A 40 3.46 -9.21 4.00
N GLU A 41 3.09 -9.78 5.16
CA GLU A 41 1.84 -9.43 5.84
C GLU A 41 1.76 -7.94 6.23
N ARG A 42 2.90 -7.33 6.60
CA ARG A 42 2.96 -5.89 6.94
C ARG A 42 2.80 -5.03 5.68
N LEU A 43 3.47 -5.36 4.58
CA LEU A 43 3.33 -4.68 3.28
C LEU A 43 1.87 -4.72 2.79
N GLU A 44 1.28 -5.91 2.78
CA GLU A 44 -0.11 -6.13 2.37
C GLU A 44 -1.10 -5.37 3.28
N ARG A 45 -0.87 -5.35 4.60
CA ARG A 45 -1.68 -4.54 5.53
C ARG A 45 -1.57 -3.04 5.22
N VAL A 46 -0.37 -2.52 4.88
CA VAL A 46 -0.22 -1.11 4.47
C VAL A 46 -0.98 -0.84 3.18
N ALA A 47 -0.81 -1.68 2.14
CA ALA A 47 -1.48 -1.52 0.85
C ALA A 47 -3.01 -1.47 0.98
N ARG A 48 -3.61 -2.31 1.83
CA ARG A 48 -5.05 -2.28 2.14
C ARG A 48 -5.49 -0.99 2.81
N ARG A 49 -4.71 -0.50 3.79
CA ARG A 49 -5.03 0.72 4.56
C ARG A 49 -4.98 1.98 3.69
N LEU A 50 -4.13 2.01 2.66
CA LEU A 50 -4.08 3.10 1.67
C LEU A 50 -5.38 3.27 0.86
N ARG A 51 -6.28 2.27 0.83
CA ARG A 51 -7.62 2.42 0.22
C ARG A 51 -8.50 3.42 0.96
N ALA A 52 -8.38 3.53 2.28
CA ALA A 52 -9.21 4.43 3.08
C ALA A 52 -9.05 5.93 2.71
N PRO A 53 -7.84 6.51 2.63
CA PRO A 53 -7.67 7.88 2.14
C PRO A 53 -7.99 8.01 0.64
N GLN A 54 -7.73 6.97 -0.16
CA GLN A 54 -8.11 6.95 -1.58
C GLN A 54 -9.62 7.11 -1.78
N HIS A 55 -10.46 6.43 -0.99
CA HIS A 55 -11.92 6.60 -1.03
C HIS A 55 -12.36 8.02 -0.68
N ALA A 56 -11.69 8.66 0.30
CA ALA A 56 -12.00 10.04 0.66
C ALA A 56 -11.67 11.02 -0.48
N LEU A 57 -10.52 10.86 -1.14
CA LEU A 57 -10.12 11.67 -2.30
C LEU A 57 -11.05 11.46 -3.51
N ILE A 58 -11.43 10.22 -3.80
CA ILE A 58 -12.37 9.90 -4.90
C ILE A 58 -13.74 10.53 -4.64
N ASN A 59 -14.26 10.44 -3.41
CA ASN A 59 -15.54 11.08 -3.05
C ASN A 59 -15.47 12.61 -3.10
N GLN A 60 -14.34 13.22 -2.70
CA GLN A 60 -14.13 14.67 -2.83
C GLN A 60 -14.11 15.10 -4.30
N LEU A 61 -13.34 14.41 -5.15
CA LEU A 61 -13.32 14.68 -6.60
C LEU A 61 -14.71 14.52 -7.23
N GLY A 62 -15.45 13.45 -6.89
CA GLY A 62 -16.80 13.24 -7.40
C GLY A 62 -17.86 14.24 -6.90
N ALA A 63 -17.62 14.90 -5.76
CA ALA A 63 -18.51 15.91 -5.21
C ALA A 63 -18.17 17.35 -5.61
N GLN A 64 -16.91 17.62 -6.00
CA GLN A 64 -16.39 18.97 -6.20
C GLN A 64 -15.99 19.27 -7.65
N ALA A 65 -15.46 18.29 -8.39
CA ALA A 65 -14.85 18.53 -9.69
C ALA A 65 -15.82 18.32 -10.85
N GLY A 66 -15.96 19.34 -11.71
CA GLY A 66 -16.76 19.25 -12.94
C GLY A 66 -16.05 18.50 -14.08
N GLU A 67 -16.80 18.00 -15.07
CA GLU A 67 -16.20 17.36 -16.26
C GLU A 67 -15.21 18.30 -17.01
N ALA A 68 -15.44 19.61 -16.95
CA ALA A 68 -14.56 20.62 -17.55
C ALA A 68 -13.19 20.73 -16.84
N GLU A 69 -13.16 20.61 -15.51
CA GLU A 69 -11.92 20.67 -14.71
C GLU A 69 -11.13 19.36 -14.81
N LEU A 70 -11.85 18.24 -14.85
CA LEU A 70 -11.28 16.90 -15.03
C LEU A 70 -10.84 16.62 -16.48
N GLY A 71 -11.35 17.40 -17.44
CA GLY A 71 -11.18 17.19 -18.89
C GLY A 71 -11.93 15.96 -19.44
N ALA A 72 -12.63 15.22 -18.59
CA ALA A 72 -13.41 14.03 -18.90
C ALA A 72 -14.32 13.63 -17.73
N LYS A 73 -15.22 12.67 -17.95
CA LYS A 73 -15.94 11.97 -16.87
C LYS A 73 -14.98 11.38 -15.85
N LEU A 74 -15.30 11.49 -14.55
CA LEU A 74 -14.47 11.04 -13.43
C LEU A 74 -13.84 9.65 -13.64
N ARG A 75 -14.62 8.66 -14.12
CA ARG A 75 -14.11 7.30 -14.40
C ARG A 75 -12.97 7.28 -15.44
N SER A 76 -13.06 8.09 -16.49
CA SER A 76 -11.99 8.22 -17.49
C SER A 76 -10.80 8.99 -16.92
N ALA A 77 -11.05 10.13 -16.27
CA ALA A 77 -9.99 10.95 -15.67
C ALA A 77 -9.16 10.15 -14.64
N LEU A 78 -9.81 9.36 -13.77
CA LEU A 78 -9.12 8.46 -12.84
C LEU A 78 -8.40 7.31 -13.55
N ALA A 79 -8.98 6.71 -14.59
CA ALA A 79 -8.32 5.66 -15.37
C ALA A 79 -7.01 6.15 -15.99
N ASP A 80 -7.07 7.31 -16.65
CA ASP A 80 -5.94 7.88 -17.38
C ASP A 80 -4.85 8.41 -16.42
N ARG A 81 -5.24 9.09 -15.32
CA ARG A 81 -4.28 9.65 -14.35
C ARG A 81 -3.66 8.62 -13.42
N LEU A 82 -4.42 7.62 -12.97
CA LEU A 82 -3.90 6.55 -12.10
C LEU A 82 -3.31 5.37 -12.89
N ARG A 83 -3.32 5.43 -14.23
CA ARG A 83 -2.85 4.37 -15.16
C ARG A 83 -3.51 3.01 -14.88
N ILE A 84 -4.83 3.03 -14.71
CA ILE A 84 -5.66 1.85 -14.44
C ILE A 84 -6.73 1.67 -15.52
N THR A 85 -7.32 0.49 -15.61
CA THR A 85 -8.44 0.27 -16.56
C THR A 85 -9.67 1.07 -16.14
N LYS A 86 -10.54 1.42 -17.11
CA LYS A 86 -11.84 2.06 -16.81
C LYS A 86 -12.75 1.20 -15.92
N ALA A 87 -12.59 -0.13 -15.95
CA ALA A 87 -13.29 -1.06 -15.06
C ALA A 87 -12.75 -0.98 -13.62
N GLU A 88 -11.43 -0.90 -13.44
CA GLU A 88 -10.78 -0.67 -12.14
C GLU A 88 -11.18 0.68 -11.55
N ALA A 89 -11.11 1.76 -12.35
CA ALA A 89 -11.53 3.10 -11.94
C ALA A 89 -13.02 3.14 -11.55
N GLY A 90 -13.88 2.48 -12.33
CA GLY A 90 -15.30 2.33 -12.01
C GLY A 90 -15.50 1.65 -10.66
N ARG A 91 -14.88 0.47 -10.45
CA ARG A 91 -14.99 -0.27 -9.19
C ARG A 91 -14.56 0.56 -7.99
N ARG A 92 -13.47 1.35 -8.10
CA ARG A 92 -13.00 2.23 -7.01
C ARG A 92 -13.95 3.38 -6.71
N ILE A 93 -14.63 3.95 -7.71
CA ILE A 93 -15.70 4.94 -7.48
C ILE A 93 -16.85 4.28 -6.70
N ASP A 94 -17.28 3.09 -7.12
CA ASP A 94 -18.39 2.40 -6.47
C ASP A 94 -18.01 1.93 -5.04
N GLU A 95 -16.77 1.48 -4.82
CA GLU A 95 -16.24 1.15 -3.48
C GLU A 95 -16.11 2.39 -2.58
N ALA A 96 -15.72 3.54 -3.14
CA ALA A 96 -15.61 4.79 -2.40
C ALA A 96 -16.98 5.33 -1.94
N ALA A 97 -18.04 5.13 -2.74
CA ALA A 97 -19.41 5.46 -2.35
C ALA A 97 -19.94 4.61 -1.17
N ASP A 98 -19.49 3.36 -1.07
CA ASP A 98 -19.94 2.41 -0.03
C ASP A 98 -19.09 2.49 1.25
N LEU A 99 -17.78 2.69 1.12
CA LEU A 99 -16.78 2.57 2.20
C LEU A 99 -16.15 3.92 2.62
N GLY A 100 -16.24 4.93 1.76
CA GLY A 100 -15.71 6.26 2.03
C GLY A 100 -16.49 7.01 3.11
N PRO A 101 -15.92 8.08 3.67
CA PRO A 101 -16.65 8.98 4.56
C PRO A 101 -17.81 9.64 3.81
N ARG A 102 -18.98 9.70 4.44
CA ARG A 102 -20.19 10.36 3.92
C ARG A 102 -20.49 11.64 4.71
N ARG A 103 -21.30 12.53 4.14
CA ARG A 103 -21.83 13.72 4.82
C ARG A 103 -23.33 13.84 4.58
N ALA A 104 -24.07 14.31 5.57
CA ALA A 104 -25.46 14.72 5.45
C ALA A 104 -25.56 16.03 4.63
N LEU A 105 -26.78 16.40 4.22
CA LEU A 105 -27.06 17.68 3.57
C LEU A 105 -26.70 18.89 4.47
N THR A 106 -26.73 18.70 5.79
CA THR A 106 -26.29 19.65 6.82
C THR A 106 -24.76 19.71 6.99
N GLY A 107 -23.99 18.89 6.26
CA GLY A 107 -22.53 18.79 6.34
C GLY A 107 -22.00 17.84 7.42
N GLU A 108 -22.86 17.34 8.31
CA GLU A 108 -22.53 16.42 9.40
C GLU A 108 -21.93 15.10 8.88
N PRO A 109 -20.91 14.53 9.54
CA PRO A 109 -20.30 13.28 9.12
C PRO A 109 -21.24 12.09 9.34
N LEU A 110 -21.48 11.31 8.29
CA LEU A 110 -22.26 10.08 8.34
C LEU A 110 -21.33 8.86 8.24
N ALA A 111 -21.72 7.77 8.90
CA ALA A 111 -21.05 6.47 8.76
C ALA A 111 -21.04 6.00 7.29
N PRO A 112 -20.02 5.26 6.82
CA PRO A 112 -20.05 4.59 5.52
C PRO A 112 -21.27 3.67 5.40
N GLN A 113 -21.71 3.36 4.17
CA GLN A 113 -22.83 2.43 3.96
C GLN A 113 -22.51 1.04 4.51
N LEU A 114 -21.28 0.57 4.28
CA LEU A 114 -20.79 -0.71 4.79
C LEU A 114 -19.81 -0.47 5.94
N SER A 115 -20.32 0.09 7.04
CA SER A 115 -19.55 0.56 8.21
C SER A 115 -18.51 -0.46 8.72
N ALA A 116 -18.92 -1.71 8.97
CA ALA A 116 -18.05 -2.79 9.42
C ALA A 116 -16.96 -3.16 8.39
N THR A 117 -17.31 -3.14 7.10
CA THR A 117 -16.36 -3.42 6.00
C THR A 117 -15.33 -2.28 5.88
N ALA A 118 -15.78 -1.03 6.00
CA ALA A 118 -14.92 0.14 5.97
C ALA A 118 -13.94 0.17 7.16
N ALA A 119 -14.39 -0.23 8.36
CA ALA A 119 -13.52 -0.40 9.53
C ALA A 119 -12.44 -1.48 9.27
N ALA A 120 -12.85 -2.68 8.85
CA ALA A 120 -11.92 -3.78 8.56
C ALA A 120 -10.90 -3.44 7.45
N GLN A 121 -11.26 -2.60 6.47
CA GLN A 121 -10.31 -2.12 5.45
C GLN A 121 -9.34 -1.05 6.02
N ARG A 122 -9.82 -0.13 6.88
CA ARG A 122 -8.99 0.88 7.58
C ARG A 122 -7.95 0.27 8.52
N ASP A 123 -8.23 -0.92 9.05
CA ASP A 123 -7.30 -1.71 9.86
C ASP A 123 -6.41 -2.65 9.01
N GLY A 124 -6.70 -2.76 7.71
CA GLY A 124 -5.97 -3.61 6.76
C GLY A 124 -6.24 -5.12 6.92
N LEU A 125 -7.31 -5.48 7.62
CA LEU A 125 -7.75 -6.87 7.81
C LEU A 125 -8.30 -7.47 6.51
N ILE A 126 -8.93 -6.64 5.67
CA ILE A 126 -9.49 -7.03 4.38
C ILE A 126 -8.95 -6.17 3.24
N GLY A 127 -8.88 -6.76 2.04
CA GLY A 127 -8.49 -6.07 0.79
C GLY A 127 -9.59 -6.13 -0.27
N ASP A 128 -9.29 -5.57 -1.44
CA ASP A 128 -10.23 -5.35 -2.56
C ASP A 128 -11.02 -6.62 -2.96
N GLY A 129 -10.39 -7.80 -2.89
CA GLY A 129 -11.06 -9.08 -3.15
C GLY A 129 -12.16 -9.44 -2.14
N HIS A 130 -11.91 -9.23 -0.84
CA HIS A 130 -12.93 -9.44 0.20
C HIS A 130 -14.04 -8.40 0.09
N VAL A 131 -13.69 -7.13 -0.15
CA VAL A 131 -14.67 -6.05 -0.39
C VAL A 131 -15.60 -6.41 -1.55
N ARG A 132 -15.05 -6.89 -2.68
CA ARG A 132 -15.85 -7.35 -3.82
C ARG A 132 -16.81 -8.48 -3.46
N VAL A 133 -16.37 -9.47 -2.67
CA VAL A 133 -17.24 -10.59 -2.24
C VAL A 133 -18.34 -10.10 -1.31
N ILE A 134 -18.03 -9.24 -0.34
CA ILE A 134 -19.01 -8.68 0.62
C ILE A 134 -20.06 -7.83 -0.12
N ARG A 135 -19.62 -6.91 -0.99
CA ARG A 135 -20.52 -6.09 -1.82
C ARG A 135 -21.41 -6.96 -2.73
N GLY A 136 -20.81 -7.99 -3.34
CA GLY A 136 -21.55 -8.98 -4.14
C GLY A 136 -22.61 -9.71 -3.34
N PHE A 137 -22.27 -10.24 -2.16
CA PHE A 137 -23.20 -10.92 -1.27
C PHE A 137 -24.36 -10.01 -0.82
N LEU A 138 -24.06 -8.78 -0.39
CA LEU A 138 -25.05 -7.80 0.04
C LEU A 138 -26.01 -7.37 -1.08
N ALA A 139 -25.53 -7.30 -2.33
CA ALA A 139 -26.37 -7.01 -3.50
C ALA A 139 -27.32 -8.16 -3.90
N HIS A 140 -27.07 -9.39 -3.45
CA HIS A 140 -27.92 -10.57 -3.72
C HIS A 140 -28.78 -10.99 -2.51
N LEU A 141 -28.73 -10.24 -1.40
CA LEU A 141 -29.56 -10.50 -0.23
C LEU A 141 -31.02 -10.06 -0.49
N PRO A 142 -32.03 -10.96 -0.31
CA PRO A 142 -33.44 -10.61 -0.48
C PRO A 142 -33.86 -9.40 0.34
N ALA A 143 -34.89 -8.70 -0.14
CA ALA A 143 -35.39 -7.49 0.50
C ALA A 143 -35.97 -7.77 1.91
N GLU A 144 -36.40 -9.00 2.19
CA GLU A 144 -36.90 -9.42 3.49
C GLU A 144 -35.85 -9.44 4.61
N VAL A 145 -34.55 -9.47 4.28
CA VAL A 145 -33.50 -9.31 5.30
C VAL A 145 -33.45 -7.84 5.70
N ASP A 146 -33.37 -7.56 7.00
CA ASP A 146 -33.44 -6.21 7.57
C ASP A 146 -32.05 -5.54 7.67
N LEU A 147 -32.05 -4.21 7.73
CA LEU A 147 -30.83 -3.40 7.81
C LEU A 147 -29.91 -3.73 9.02
N PRO A 148 -30.40 -3.95 10.26
CA PRO A 148 -29.50 -4.29 11.37
C PRO A 148 -28.80 -5.65 11.17
N THR A 149 -29.41 -6.60 10.45
CA THR A 149 -28.75 -7.86 10.07
C THR A 149 -27.70 -7.66 8.98
N ARG A 150 -27.84 -6.65 8.10
CA ARG A 150 -26.79 -6.26 7.12
C ARG A 150 -25.61 -5.50 7.76
N GLU A 151 -25.82 -4.82 8.87
CA GLU A 151 -24.77 -4.12 9.63
C GLU A 151 -24.09 -4.99 10.69
N ALA A 152 -24.66 -6.16 11.02
CA ALA A 152 -24.07 -7.12 11.94
C ALA A 152 -22.66 -7.55 11.48
N PRO A 153 -21.68 -7.71 12.40
CA PRO A 153 -20.36 -8.22 12.04
C PRO A 153 -20.48 -9.57 11.35
N THR A 154 -19.93 -9.69 10.13
CA THR A 154 -19.83 -10.98 9.42
C THR A 154 -19.20 -12.01 10.36
N PRO A 155 -19.76 -13.24 10.47
CA PRO A 155 -19.20 -14.24 11.37
C PRO A 155 -17.71 -14.42 11.08
N THR A 156 -16.90 -14.46 12.15
CA THR A 156 -15.45 -14.49 12.02
C THR A 156 -15.05 -15.70 11.19
N TRP A 157 -14.50 -15.44 10.00
CA TRP A 157 -13.86 -16.49 9.23
C TRP A 157 -12.80 -17.12 10.12
N PRO A 158 -12.70 -18.45 10.23
CA PRO A 158 -11.66 -19.07 11.04
C PRO A 158 -10.31 -18.70 10.42
N ALA A 159 -9.67 -17.69 11.01
CA ALA A 159 -8.27 -17.41 10.76
C ALA A 159 -7.52 -18.68 11.15
N LYS A 160 -7.03 -19.44 10.16
CA LYS A 160 -6.03 -20.46 10.42
C LYS A 160 -4.91 -19.74 11.17
N PRO A 161 -4.55 -20.14 12.40
CA PRO A 161 -3.45 -19.51 13.09
C PRO A 161 -2.20 -19.74 12.23
N ALA A 162 -1.63 -18.67 11.72
CA ALA A 162 -0.27 -18.68 11.21
C ALA A 162 0.63 -18.94 12.42
N ALA A 163 0.86 -20.22 12.72
CA ALA A 163 1.67 -20.70 13.82
C ALA A 163 3.16 -20.48 13.51
N ILE A 164 3.51 -19.21 13.32
CA ILE A 164 4.86 -18.67 13.33
C ILE A 164 4.92 -17.89 14.63
N ALA A 165 5.56 -18.48 15.65
CA ALA A 165 5.63 -17.91 16.98
C ALA A 165 6.04 -16.43 16.92
N ALA A 166 5.38 -15.60 17.72
CA ALA A 166 5.68 -14.18 17.83
C ALA A 166 6.97 -13.96 18.64
N THR A 167 8.12 -14.22 18.03
CA THR A 167 9.38 -13.63 18.50
C THR A 167 9.27 -12.13 18.26
N SER A 168 9.01 -11.39 19.32
CA SER A 168 8.73 -9.95 19.30
C SER A 168 9.87 -9.16 18.67
N TRP A 169 9.58 -8.42 17.59
CA TRP A 169 10.46 -7.34 17.16
C TRP A 169 10.30 -6.19 18.17
N PRO A 170 11.36 -5.73 18.87
CA PRO A 170 11.26 -4.55 19.71
C PRO A 170 10.89 -3.32 18.88
N SER A 171 9.71 -2.77 19.13
CA SER A 171 9.24 -1.52 18.54
C SER A 171 9.84 -0.31 19.27
N THR A 172 11.17 -0.16 19.25
CA THR A 172 11.85 1.00 19.85
C THR A 172 11.94 2.15 18.86
N ARG A 173 10.91 3.01 18.89
CA ARG A 173 11.08 4.42 18.58
C ARG A 173 12.09 4.99 19.60
N SER A 174 13.25 5.43 19.11
CA SER A 174 14.31 6.14 19.84
C SER A 174 14.80 5.53 21.16
N ALA A 175 15.88 4.75 21.09
CA ALA A 175 16.89 4.65 22.16
C ALA A 175 18.28 4.51 21.52
N SER A 176 19.23 5.34 21.94
CA SER A 176 20.58 5.42 21.38
C SER A 176 21.39 4.14 21.60
N TRP A 177 21.96 3.58 20.53
CA TRP A 177 22.90 2.46 20.61
C TRP A 177 24.32 2.97 20.99
N THR A 178 24.46 3.46 22.21
CA THR A 178 25.77 3.76 22.82
C THR A 178 26.32 2.47 23.42
N GLY A 179 27.23 1.81 22.70
CA GLY A 179 27.70 0.46 23.03
C GLY A 179 29.08 0.12 22.46
N SER A 180 30.10 0.85 22.90
CA SER A 180 31.49 0.40 23.08
C SER A 180 32.22 -0.31 21.92
N THR A 181 33.21 0.39 21.36
CA THR A 181 34.33 -0.20 20.61
C THR A 181 35.11 -1.25 21.42
N PRO A 182 35.43 -2.42 20.86
CA PRO A 182 36.62 -3.18 21.21
C PRO A 182 37.80 -2.67 20.39
N THR A 183 38.84 -2.16 21.06
CA THR A 183 40.09 -1.72 20.44
C THR A 183 40.84 -2.94 19.85
N GLY A 184 40.76 -3.13 18.53
CA GLY A 184 41.38 -4.25 17.81
C GLY A 184 42.41 -3.78 16.79
N ASN A 185 43.64 -3.50 17.25
CA ASN A 185 44.74 -3.08 16.40
C ASN A 185 45.30 -4.26 15.58
N CYS A 186 45.21 -4.19 14.25
CA CYS A 186 46.00 -5.03 13.34
C CYS A 186 46.70 -4.14 12.30
N ALA A 187 47.99 -3.91 12.52
CA ALA A 187 48.82 -3.06 11.69
C ALA A 187 49.18 -3.71 10.34
N SER A 188 49.26 -2.86 9.31
CA SER A 188 50.15 -2.93 8.13
C SER A 188 50.76 -4.29 7.70
N ARG A 189 50.50 -4.67 6.46
CA ARG A 189 51.59 -5.13 5.57
C ARG A 189 51.35 -4.72 4.12
N SER A 190 52.39 -4.21 3.47
CA SER A 190 52.34 -3.53 2.17
C SER A 190 53.16 -4.26 1.10
N GLY A 191 52.48 -4.68 0.02
CA GLY A 191 53.01 -4.97 -1.33
C GLY A 191 54.11 -6.06 -1.51
N PRO A 192 54.63 -6.26 -2.74
CA PRO A 192 54.19 -5.70 -4.04
C PRO A 192 53.93 -6.77 -5.14
N ALA A 193 53.83 -6.34 -6.40
CA ALA A 193 53.31 -7.07 -7.57
C ALA A 193 54.33 -7.90 -8.39
N SER A 194 53.83 -8.84 -9.22
CA SER A 194 54.37 -9.35 -10.51
C SER A 194 53.56 -10.60 -10.95
N ALA A 195 53.41 -11.05 -12.20
CA ALA A 195 53.24 -10.46 -13.54
C ALA A 195 52.89 -11.61 -14.54
N ALA A 196 52.60 -11.27 -15.81
CA ALA A 196 52.60 -12.15 -17.01
C ALA A 196 51.41 -13.13 -17.28
N SER A 197 50.66 -12.79 -18.34
CA SER A 197 49.75 -13.61 -19.17
C SER A 197 50.57 -14.42 -20.24
N PRO A 198 50.06 -14.91 -21.41
CA PRO A 198 48.68 -15.10 -21.93
C PRO A 198 48.42 -16.42 -22.73
N SER A 199 47.16 -16.69 -23.12
CA SER A 199 46.74 -17.18 -24.46
C SER A 199 45.19 -17.25 -24.54
N ALA A 200 44.53 -16.47 -25.42
CA ALA A 200 44.05 -16.82 -26.78
C ALA A 200 42.69 -17.57 -26.79
N GLY A 201 41.64 -17.18 -27.52
CA GLY A 201 41.39 -16.04 -28.44
C GLY A 201 39.95 -15.47 -28.27
N ARG A 202 39.62 -14.26 -28.75
CA ARG A 202 39.19 -13.93 -30.15
C ARG A 202 37.98 -14.79 -30.60
N ASN A 203 36.81 -14.26 -30.97
CA ASN A 203 36.39 -12.97 -31.57
C ASN A 203 35.05 -12.46 -30.94
N THR A 204 34.71 -11.17 -30.81
CA THR A 204 34.20 -10.21 -31.84
C THR A 204 33.17 -10.83 -32.81
N THR A 205 32.05 -10.24 -33.21
CA THR A 205 31.52 -8.84 -33.19
C THR A 205 29.97 -8.93 -33.39
N ALA A 206 29.10 -7.92 -33.25
CA ALA A 206 29.21 -6.47 -33.00
C ALA A 206 27.90 -5.93 -32.38
N CYS A 207 27.92 -4.69 -31.87
CA CYS A 207 26.70 -3.88 -31.72
C CYS A 207 26.15 -3.42 -33.08
N ARG A 208 24.82 -3.28 -33.20
CA ARG A 208 24.20 -2.19 -33.96
C ARG A 208 22.83 -1.82 -33.39
N ALA A 209 22.61 -0.52 -33.21
CA ALA A 209 21.33 0.07 -32.87
C ALA A 209 20.56 0.48 -34.14
N SER A 210 19.23 0.52 -34.02
CA SER A 210 18.23 1.37 -34.72
C SER A 210 16.85 0.71 -34.47
N ALA A 211 15.86 1.34 -33.84
CA ALA A 211 15.14 2.58 -34.14
C ALA A 211 13.84 2.33 -34.94
N ALA A 212 12.73 2.88 -34.41
CA ALA A 212 11.40 3.07 -35.01
C ALA A 212 10.66 1.82 -35.57
N ILE A 213 9.54 1.47 -34.93
CA ILE A 213 8.15 1.79 -35.37
C ILE A 213 7.31 1.99 -34.11
#